data_AF-A0A067R7B7-F1
#
_entry.id   AF-A0A067R7B7-F1
#
_cell.length_a   1.000
_cell.length_b   1.000
_cell.length_c   1.000
_cell.angle_alpha   90.00
_cell.angle_beta   90.00
_cell.angle_gamma   90.00
#
_symmetry.space_group_name_H-M   'P 1'
#
loop_
_entity.id
_entity.type
_entity.pdbx_description
1 polymer ?
#
loop_
_entity_poly.entity_id
_entity_poly.type
_entity_poly.pdbx_seq_one_letter_code
_entity_poly.pdbx_strand_id
1 'polypeptide(L)'
;MRMLLVPVDAKIGSAIYRLRGTDSDFDFPLEFDIIGAGAEPVVRIENLPCTRNHSFCEANVLLARPLELGRVYDLRIRLRDTRGDTTSVRCTIRPTNSSTPIDTIFPHLPLLVVVPENTKVGTELDYVIARKNPKNTRHVGLELRGSPNFAMRQSLASPDTVNGTIILNGELDFEKQSMYTMTVYAVDAYAEPDTDTRNLAGFILAVAVQDVQDIPPIFTSVPPVTVLNNTLQEGDVVLTVCAEDGDKGSPRELRYGIVSEGNPFTPFFDIDEKTGKLSLVKPLKDLRKITQPFQPILLTIMAEEVKTGVNEPLAMSSTVQLALIMAEPDNTPPYFDSERYVTWMDENSPQGNALIFNDPYIAEIRDDDVGKNAVFSISLGNNNGTFEVAPTVGETRANFVIRVRNNSLLDYEKRHFVVFTIHAREVGPRTSLWSSAQVTVYLRDQNDNSPVFRDTIYRAELTENATAGTRVTQVAADDVDEGDNGEIAYTSVLRDNNSLQIDNKSGWITVKTNMHIFDRESAKEFQLYVVAADRNGKGNSATATLIIAVLDVNDHTPSFIRSDYEFVLAKDLMSLNSPAVITVRFYISTP
;
A
#
# COMPACT_ATOMS: atom_id res chain seq x y z
N MET A 1 55.56 -49.02 30.58
CA MET A 1 54.72 -49.38 31.74
C MET A 1 54.53 -50.89 31.74
N ARG A 2 55.14 -51.63 32.68
CA ARG A 2 54.94 -53.10 32.82
C ARG A 2 53.98 -53.41 33.99
N MET A 3 54.08 -52.67 35.10
CA MET A 3 53.20 -52.78 36.26
C MET A 3 52.99 -51.37 36.86
N LEU A 4 51.77 -51.07 37.31
CA LEU A 4 51.38 -49.84 38.00
C LEU A 4 50.82 -50.18 39.38
N LEU A 5 51.34 -49.50 40.39
CA LEU A 5 50.88 -49.62 41.77
C LEU A 5 49.96 -48.44 42.08
N VAL A 6 48.75 -48.71 42.53
CA VAL A 6 47.74 -47.68 42.81
C VAL A 6 47.19 -47.88 44.22
N PRO A 7 47.14 -46.85 45.07
CA PRO A 7 46.51 -46.96 46.38
C PRO A 7 45.06 -47.44 46.26
N VAL A 8 44.64 -48.38 47.12
CA VAL A 8 43.28 -48.95 47.08
C VAL A 8 42.19 -47.88 47.33
N ASP A 9 42.54 -46.82 48.06
CA ASP A 9 41.68 -45.68 48.41
C ASP A 9 41.71 -44.53 47.39
N ALA A 10 42.36 -44.72 46.23
CA ALA A 10 42.37 -43.74 45.15
C ALA A 10 40.93 -43.39 44.71
N LYS A 11 40.62 -42.09 44.62
CA LYS A 11 39.28 -41.62 44.28
C LYS A 11 38.93 -41.94 42.82
N ILE A 12 37.70 -42.38 42.58
CA ILE A 12 37.17 -42.54 41.22
C ILE A 12 37.23 -41.19 40.50
N GLY A 13 37.66 -41.20 39.24
CA GLY A 13 37.90 -40.03 38.40
C GLY A 13 39.30 -39.43 38.51
N SER A 14 40.12 -39.84 39.48
CA SER A 14 41.51 -39.36 39.58
C SER A 14 42.38 -39.92 38.46
N ALA A 15 43.29 -39.08 37.94
CA ALA A 15 44.35 -39.53 37.07
C ALA A 15 45.39 -40.28 37.90
N ILE A 16 45.61 -41.55 37.56
CA ILE A 16 46.51 -42.45 38.28
C ILE A 16 47.83 -42.66 37.54
N TYR A 17 47.89 -42.34 36.24
CA TYR A 17 49.11 -42.47 35.43
C TYR A 17 49.07 -41.63 34.15
N ARG A 18 50.24 -41.19 33.65
CA ARG A 18 50.40 -40.49 32.37
C ARG A 18 51.04 -41.38 31.30
N LEU A 19 50.32 -41.64 30.23
CA LEU A 19 50.81 -42.28 29.01
C LEU A 19 51.53 -41.28 28.11
N ARG A 20 52.54 -41.77 27.40
CA ARG A 20 53.25 -41.05 26.34
C ARG A 20 53.45 -41.96 25.14
N GLY A 21 53.27 -41.41 23.96
CA GLY A 21 53.38 -42.10 22.68
C GLY A 21 54.02 -41.18 21.65
N THR A 22 54.87 -41.73 20.80
CA THR A 22 55.56 -41.02 19.72
C THR A 22 55.40 -41.82 18.45
N ASP A 23 55.29 -41.12 17.33
CA ASP A 23 55.37 -41.73 16.01
C ASP A 23 56.70 -41.34 15.36
N SER A 24 57.43 -42.33 14.84
CA SER A 24 58.67 -42.08 14.10
C SER A 24 58.44 -41.30 12.81
N ASP A 25 57.24 -41.42 12.22
CA ASP A 25 56.86 -40.77 10.96
C ASP A 25 56.14 -39.43 11.19
N PHE A 26 56.04 -38.99 12.46
CA PHE A 26 55.39 -37.75 12.89
C PHE A 26 53.90 -37.63 12.47
N ASP A 27 53.22 -38.76 12.28
CA ASP A 27 51.79 -38.83 11.95
C ASP A 27 50.90 -38.59 13.18
N PHE A 28 50.77 -37.32 13.56
CA PHE A 28 49.97 -36.84 14.71
C PHE A 28 48.57 -36.34 14.29
N PRO A 29 47.57 -36.32 15.20
CA PRO A 29 47.60 -36.73 16.60
C PRO A 29 47.50 -38.24 16.79
N LEU A 30 48.09 -38.74 17.88
CA LEU A 30 47.98 -40.13 18.31
C LEU A 30 46.82 -40.29 19.29
N GLU A 31 46.07 -41.38 19.14
CA GLU A 31 44.93 -41.73 19.97
C GLU A 31 45.25 -42.97 20.83
N PHE A 32 45.04 -42.85 22.14
CA PHE A 32 45.19 -43.91 23.11
C PHE A 32 43.82 -44.50 23.47
N ASP A 33 43.74 -45.83 23.53
CA ASP A 33 42.50 -46.55 23.85
C ASP A 33 42.80 -47.89 24.56
N ILE A 34 41.80 -48.51 25.20
CA ILE A 34 41.95 -49.80 25.89
C ILE A 34 41.28 -50.90 25.07
N ILE A 35 42.02 -51.97 24.75
CA ILE A 35 41.48 -53.13 24.02
C ILE A 35 41.28 -54.31 24.97
N GLY A 36 40.13 -54.99 24.83
CA GLY A 36 39.90 -56.27 25.48
C GLY A 36 39.57 -56.17 26.97
N ALA A 37 39.22 -54.98 27.45
CA ALA A 37 38.56 -54.86 28.74
C ALA A 37 37.12 -55.39 28.62
N GLY A 38 36.62 -56.05 29.67
CA GLY A 38 35.21 -56.46 29.74
C GLY A 38 34.25 -55.26 29.69
N ALA A 39 32.94 -55.51 29.79
CA ALA A 39 31.90 -54.49 29.64
C ALA A 39 32.07 -53.23 30.52
N GLU A 40 32.86 -53.29 31.59
CA GLU A 40 33.18 -52.15 32.45
C GLU A 40 34.67 -52.16 32.87
N PRO A 41 35.55 -51.37 32.20
CA PRO A 41 36.95 -51.29 32.57
C PRO A 41 37.15 -50.57 33.91
N VAL A 42 38.19 -50.98 34.65
CA VAL A 42 38.55 -50.35 35.95
C VAL A 42 39.19 -48.98 35.77
N VAL A 43 39.68 -48.68 34.56
CA VAL A 43 40.26 -47.40 34.17
C VAL A 43 39.70 -46.93 32.83
N ARG A 44 39.75 -45.63 32.58
CA ARG A 44 39.43 -45.02 31.28
C ARG A 44 40.62 -44.18 30.79
N ILE A 45 40.68 -43.95 29.49
CA ILE A 45 41.72 -43.11 28.88
C ILE A 45 41.15 -41.75 28.53
N GLU A 46 41.86 -40.71 28.92
CA GLU A 46 41.59 -39.33 28.51
C GLU A 46 42.76 -38.86 27.63
N ASN A 47 42.51 -38.79 26.32
CA ASN A 47 43.48 -38.30 25.34
C ASN A 47 43.72 -36.80 25.52
N LEU A 48 44.98 -36.38 25.60
CA LEU A 48 45.34 -34.96 25.67
C LEU A 48 45.63 -34.39 24.28
N PRO A 49 45.47 -33.07 24.08
CA PRO A 49 45.86 -32.43 22.83
C PRO A 49 47.35 -32.63 22.54
N CYS A 50 47.67 -33.20 21.37
CA CYS A 50 49.05 -33.28 20.89
C CYS A 50 49.50 -31.89 20.42
N THR A 51 50.53 -31.32 21.05
CA THR A 51 51.09 -30.03 20.63
C THR A 51 52.15 -30.25 19.55
N ARG A 52 52.14 -29.46 18.47
CA ARG A 52 53.15 -29.55 17.39
C ARG A 52 54.60 -29.36 17.86
N ASN A 53 54.80 -28.77 19.04
CA ASN A 53 56.13 -28.54 19.62
C ASN A 53 56.69 -29.75 20.37
N HIS A 54 55.87 -30.75 20.68
CA HIS A 54 56.31 -31.96 21.36
C HIS A 54 56.33 -33.12 20.37
N SER A 55 57.43 -33.86 20.30
CA SER A 55 57.58 -35.07 19.48
C SER A 55 56.76 -36.27 20.01
N PHE A 56 55.79 -36.01 20.88
CA PHE A 56 55.00 -37.02 21.58
C PHE A 56 53.59 -36.51 21.93
N CYS A 57 52.63 -37.43 21.91
CA CYS A 57 51.28 -37.26 22.45
C CYS A 57 51.18 -37.89 23.84
N GLU A 58 50.24 -37.40 24.64
CA GLU A 58 50.03 -37.87 26.01
C GLU A 58 48.56 -38.23 26.23
N ALA A 59 48.31 -39.13 27.19
CA ALA A 59 46.97 -39.44 27.67
C ALA A 59 46.99 -39.75 29.17
N ASN A 60 45.92 -39.40 29.86
CA ASN A 60 45.69 -39.75 31.26
C ASN A 60 45.01 -41.11 31.38
N VAL A 61 45.50 -41.95 32.30
CA VAL A 61 44.76 -43.11 32.78
C VAL A 61 43.98 -42.67 34.01
N LEU A 62 42.65 -42.62 33.90
CA LEU A 62 41.77 -42.22 34.98
C LEU A 62 41.15 -43.46 35.64
N LEU A 63 41.11 -43.49 36.97
CA LEU A 63 40.44 -44.57 37.70
C LEU A 63 38.92 -44.47 37.49
N ALA A 64 38.30 -45.50 36.94
CA ALA A 64 36.86 -45.51 36.67
C ALA A 64 36.06 -46.26 37.73
N ARG A 65 36.70 -47.17 38.50
CA ARG A 65 36.07 -48.03 39.50
C ARG A 65 36.98 -48.20 40.72
N PRO A 66 36.42 -48.53 41.90
CA PRO A 66 37.24 -48.82 43.08
C PRO A 66 38.10 -50.06 42.85
N LEU A 67 39.28 -50.06 43.47
CA LEU A 67 40.23 -51.16 43.44
C LEU A 67 40.05 -52.09 44.64
N GLU A 68 40.34 -53.37 44.48
CA GLU A 68 40.26 -54.38 45.54
C GLU A 68 41.66 -54.88 45.93
N LEU A 69 42.04 -54.77 47.21
CA LEU A 69 43.32 -55.29 47.71
C LEU A 69 43.48 -56.79 47.37
N GLY A 70 44.66 -57.16 46.86
CA GLY A 70 44.98 -58.54 46.47
C GLY A 70 44.53 -58.93 45.06
N ARG A 71 43.70 -58.12 44.39
CA ARG A 71 43.30 -58.33 42.99
C ARG A 71 44.30 -57.68 42.04
N VAL A 72 44.51 -58.29 40.87
CA VAL A 72 45.39 -57.77 39.82
C VAL A 72 44.56 -57.50 38.57
N TYR A 73 44.76 -56.34 37.95
CA TYR A 73 43.98 -55.90 36.78
C TYR A 73 44.89 -55.76 35.57
N ASP A 74 44.81 -56.70 34.64
CA ASP A 74 45.55 -56.64 33.39
C ASP A 74 44.80 -55.82 32.33
N LEU A 75 45.54 -54.95 31.66
CA LEU A 75 45.04 -54.01 30.66
C LEU A 75 45.94 -54.06 29.42
N ARG A 76 45.33 -53.79 28.27
CA ARG A 76 46.06 -53.62 27.01
C ARG A 76 45.74 -52.27 26.43
N ILE A 77 46.75 -51.39 26.39
CA ILE A 77 46.61 -50.04 25.88
C ILE A 77 47.06 -50.04 24.42
N ARG A 78 46.18 -49.57 23.54
CA ARG A 78 46.43 -49.33 22.12
C ARG A 78 46.84 -47.89 21.91
N LEU A 79 47.81 -47.69 21.03
CA LEU A 79 48.14 -46.39 20.45
C LEU A 79 47.85 -46.49 18.95
N ARG A 80 47.11 -45.52 18.42
CA ARG A 80 46.67 -45.45 17.03
C ARG A 80 47.08 -44.12 16.42
N ASP A 81 47.58 -44.14 15.19
CA ASP A 81 47.89 -42.94 14.41
C ASP A 81 46.71 -42.50 13.51
N THR A 82 46.89 -41.43 12.74
CA THR A 82 45.86 -40.95 11.80
C THR A 82 45.65 -41.82 10.57
N ARG A 83 46.62 -42.69 10.23
CA ARG A 83 46.55 -43.60 9.07
C ARG A 83 45.93 -44.95 9.42
N GLY A 84 45.71 -45.21 10.70
CA GLY A 84 45.11 -46.43 11.22
C GLY A 84 46.13 -47.48 11.65
N ASP A 85 47.42 -47.17 11.63
CA ASP A 85 48.47 -48.01 12.19
C ASP A 85 48.33 -48.04 13.72
N THR A 86 48.56 -49.23 14.30
CA THR A 86 48.34 -49.43 15.73
C THR A 86 49.46 -50.24 16.37
N THR A 87 49.81 -49.86 17.59
CA THR A 87 50.65 -50.66 18.48
C THR A 87 49.93 -50.87 19.82
N SER A 88 50.31 -51.90 20.57
CA SER A 88 49.71 -52.15 21.89
C SER A 88 50.70 -52.61 22.92
N VAL A 89 50.52 -52.13 24.16
CA VAL A 89 51.33 -52.49 25.32
C VAL A 89 50.44 -53.11 26.38
N ARG A 90 50.92 -54.21 26.99
CA ARG A 90 50.27 -54.80 28.17
C ARG A 90 50.77 -54.11 29.43
N CYS A 91 49.84 -53.78 30.31
CA CYS A 91 50.11 -53.19 31.61
C CYS A 91 49.25 -53.87 32.67
N THR A 92 49.81 -54.05 33.85
CA THR A 92 49.11 -54.62 35.00
C THR A 92 48.96 -53.57 36.10
N ILE A 93 47.74 -53.34 36.60
CA ILE A 93 47.48 -52.52 37.78
C ILE A 93 47.36 -53.42 39.01
N ARG A 94 48.11 -53.11 40.07
CA ARG A 94 48.07 -53.81 41.35
C ARG A 94 47.78 -52.83 42.47
N PRO A 95 46.69 -53.01 43.24
CA PRO A 95 46.37 -52.14 44.36
C PRO A 95 47.35 -52.31 45.52
N THR A 96 47.71 -51.20 46.17
CA THR A 96 48.56 -51.18 47.37
C THR A 96 47.85 -50.55 48.55
N ASN A 97 48.34 -50.81 49.76
CA ASN A 97 47.86 -50.18 50.99
C ASN A 97 48.64 -48.90 51.35
N SER A 98 49.49 -48.44 50.42
CA SER A 98 50.41 -47.33 50.60
C SER A 98 49.74 -46.06 50.06
N SER A 99 48.87 -45.40 50.84
CA SER A 99 48.28 -44.11 50.45
C SER A 99 49.02 -42.92 51.08
N THR A 100 49.12 -41.83 50.32
CA THR A 100 49.62 -40.55 50.82
C THR A 100 48.45 -39.56 50.76
N PRO A 101 48.03 -38.96 51.89
CA PRO A 101 46.96 -37.97 51.89
C PRO A 101 47.29 -36.80 50.96
N ILE A 102 46.29 -36.29 50.25
CA ILE A 102 46.47 -35.21 49.28
C ILE A 102 47.05 -33.94 49.94
N ASP A 103 46.71 -33.67 51.20
CA ASP A 103 47.23 -32.53 51.99
C ASP A 103 48.73 -32.68 52.34
N THR A 104 49.24 -33.91 52.33
CA THR A 104 50.68 -34.17 52.52
C THR A 104 51.46 -33.87 51.25
N ILE A 105 50.87 -34.14 50.08
CA ILE A 105 51.43 -33.83 48.76
C ILE A 105 51.30 -32.33 48.48
N PHE A 106 50.15 -31.74 48.81
CA PHE A 106 49.83 -30.33 48.62
C PHE A 106 49.52 -29.67 49.98
N PRO A 107 50.52 -29.10 50.66
CA PRO A 107 50.30 -28.38 51.92
C PRO A 107 49.44 -27.11 51.76
N HIS A 108 49.36 -26.58 50.54
CA HIS A 108 48.52 -25.44 50.17
C HIS A 108 47.68 -25.81 48.95
N LEU A 109 46.36 -25.83 49.12
CA LEU A 109 45.36 -26.27 48.15
C LEU A 109 44.39 -25.13 47.85
N PRO A 110 44.65 -24.29 46.84
CA PRO A 110 43.70 -23.27 46.42
C PRO A 110 42.53 -23.96 45.71
N LEU A 111 41.40 -24.16 46.39
CA LEU A 111 40.22 -24.81 45.81
C LEU A 111 39.34 -23.83 45.02
N LEU A 112 39.32 -22.56 45.43
CA LEU A 112 38.56 -21.48 44.79
C LEU A 112 39.40 -20.21 44.75
N VAL A 113 39.53 -19.63 43.56
CA VAL A 113 40.11 -18.31 43.33
C VAL A 113 39.03 -17.42 42.75
N VAL A 114 38.86 -16.22 43.30
CA VAL A 114 37.94 -15.20 42.77
C VAL A 114 38.76 -14.09 42.14
N VAL A 115 38.47 -13.76 40.87
CA VAL A 115 39.24 -12.80 40.09
C VAL A 115 38.32 -11.89 39.27
N PRO A 116 38.45 -10.54 39.36
CA PRO A 116 37.72 -9.62 38.49
C PRO A 116 38.07 -9.82 37.02
N GLU A 117 37.11 -9.69 36.10
CA GLU A 117 37.38 -9.94 34.68
C GLU A 117 38.37 -8.95 34.05
N ASN A 118 38.38 -7.70 34.51
CA ASN A 118 39.33 -6.67 34.08
C ASN A 118 40.77 -6.86 34.62
N THR A 119 41.04 -7.99 35.28
CA THR A 119 42.37 -8.32 35.78
C THR A 119 43.36 -8.43 34.62
N LYS A 120 44.46 -7.68 34.70
CA LYS A 120 45.48 -7.68 33.65
C LYS A 120 46.12 -9.06 33.48
N VAL A 121 46.34 -9.45 32.24
CA VAL A 121 47.14 -10.63 31.89
C VAL A 121 48.53 -10.51 32.50
N GLY A 122 49.02 -11.61 33.07
CA GLY A 122 50.27 -11.69 33.83
C GLY A 122 50.10 -11.54 35.35
N THR A 123 48.91 -11.20 35.84
CA THR A 123 48.63 -11.14 37.28
C THR A 123 48.76 -12.53 37.92
N GLU A 124 49.47 -12.59 39.04
CA GLU A 124 49.57 -13.79 39.88
C GLU A 124 48.31 -13.90 40.74
N LEU A 125 47.59 -15.02 40.64
CA LEU A 125 46.28 -15.19 41.25
C LEU A 125 46.36 -15.92 42.60
N ASP A 126 47.11 -17.02 42.64
CA ASP A 126 47.31 -17.82 43.85
C ASP A 126 48.56 -18.72 43.67
N TYR A 127 48.93 -19.45 44.72
CA TYR A 127 50.10 -20.31 44.76
C TYR A 127 49.72 -21.74 45.16
N VAL A 128 50.47 -22.71 44.65
CA VAL A 128 50.36 -24.13 44.97
C VAL A 128 51.72 -24.59 45.45
N ILE A 129 51.76 -25.36 46.54
CA ILE A 129 52.98 -25.99 47.02
C ILE A 129 52.83 -27.48 46.84
N ALA A 130 53.80 -28.13 46.21
CA ALA A 130 53.87 -29.59 46.13
C ALA A 130 55.15 -30.09 46.81
N ARG A 131 55.00 -31.14 47.63
CA ARG A 131 56.10 -31.84 48.27
C ARG A 131 56.30 -33.20 47.62
N LYS A 132 57.56 -33.56 47.37
CA LYS A 132 57.91 -34.89 46.91
C LYS A 132 57.76 -35.89 48.05
N ASN A 133 57.51 -37.15 47.70
CA ASN A 133 57.65 -38.25 48.64
C ASN A 133 59.14 -38.42 49.03
N PRO A 134 59.50 -38.50 50.33
CA PRO A 134 60.89 -38.68 50.77
C PRO A 134 61.61 -39.90 50.15
N LYS A 135 60.85 -40.91 49.71
CA LYS A 135 61.38 -42.13 49.06
C LYS A 135 61.65 -41.97 47.56
N ASN A 136 61.22 -40.86 46.94
CA ASN A 136 61.43 -40.61 45.53
C ASN A 136 62.79 -39.92 45.28
N THR A 137 63.53 -40.40 44.27
CA THR A 137 64.80 -39.82 43.81
C THR A 137 64.60 -38.68 42.82
N ARG A 138 63.41 -38.54 42.23
CA ARG A 138 63.05 -37.45 41.30
C ARG A 138 62.38 -36.28 42.03
N HIS A 139 62.54 -35.08 41.48
CA HIS A 139 61.81 -33.89 41.94
C HIS A 139 60.33 -34.02 41.56
N VAL A 140 59.45 -33.50 42.41
CA VAL A 140 58.03 -33.36 42.10
C VAL A 140 57.86 -32.24 41.07
N GLY A 141 57.06 -32.45 40.03
CA GLY A 141 56.70 -31.41 39.05
C GLY A 141 55.28 -30.92 39.28
N LEU A 142 54.98 -29.67 38.91
CA LEU A 142 53.61 -29.15 38.92
C LEU A 142 53.11 -28.88 37.50
N GLU A 143 51.85 -29.22 37.26
CA GLU A 143 51.20 -29.08 35.97
C GLU A 143 49.76 -28.59 36.13
N LEU A 144 49.40 -27.51 35.44
CA LEU A 144 48.03 -26.99 35.39
C LEU A 144 47.40 -27.35 34.04
N ARG A 145 46.19 -27.91 34.06
CA ARG A 145 45.42 -28.25 32.86
C ARG A 145 43.96 -27.82 33.02
N GLY A 146 43.32 -27.43 31.93
CA GLY A 146 41.87 -27.18 31.89
C GLY A 146 41.49 -25.99 31.01
N SER A 147 42.25 -24.88 31.09
CA SER A 147 42.00 -23.69 30.29
C SER A 147 43.32 -23.04 29.85
N PRO A 148 43.42 -22.56 28.59
CA PRO A 148 44.59 -21.82 28.11
C PRO A 148 44.71 -20.41 28.73
N ASN A 149 43.62 -19.89 29.33
CA ASN A 149 43.60 -18.57 29.96
C ASN A 149 44.39 -18.53 31.27
N PHE A 150 44.81 -19.68 31.79
CA PHE A 150 45.61 -19.77 33.01
C PHE A 150 46.87 -20.58 32.75
N ALA A 151 47.97 -20.09 33.29
CA ALA A 151 49.26 -20.76 33.25
C ALA A 151 49.79 -20.98 34.66
N MET A 152 50.74 -21.90 34.79
CA MET A 152 51.44 -22.12 36.04
C MET A 152 52.93 -21.95 35.84
N ARG A 153 53.53 -21.01 36.60
CA ARG A 153 54.97 -20.83 36.64
C ARG A 153 55.51 -21.53 37.87
N GLN A 154 56.32 -22.57 37.65
CA GLN A 154 56.91 -23.35 38.74
C GLN A 154 58.35 -22.92 39.05
N SER A 155 58.72 -22.98 40.32
CA SER A 155 60.09 -22.77 40.81
C SER A 155 60.44 -23.80 41.88
N LEU A 156 61.68 -24.27 41.86
CA LEU A 156 62.18 -25.21 42.85
C LEU A 156 62.46 -24.47 44.16
N ALA A 157 61.69 -24.76 45.21
CA ALA A 157 61.87 -24.14 46.53
C ALA A 157 62.92 -24.87 47.37
N SER A 158 62.99 -26.20 47.24
CA SER A 158 64.02 -27.06 47.84
C SER A 158 64.14 -28.35 47.02
N PRO A 159 65.12 -29.24 47.30
CA PRO A 159 65.19 -30.55 46.64
C PRO A 159 63.91 -31.39 46.78
N ASP A 160 63.08 -31.06 47.78
CA ASP A 160 61.89 -31.81 48.17
C ASP A 160 60.57 -31.05 47.89
N THR A 161 60.63 -29.77 47.53
CA THR A 161 59.46 -28.90 47.43
C THR A 161 59.50 -28.05 46.17
N VAL A 162 58.39 -28.00 45.45
CA VAL A 162 58.17 -27.10 44.31
C VAL A 162 57.02 -26.16 44.59
N ASN A 163 57.20 -24.89 44.25
CA ASN A 163 56.16 -23.88 44.28
C ASN A 163 55.66 -23.64 42.85
N GLY A 164 54.35 -23.58 42.67
CA GLY A 164 53.70 -23.19 41.43
C GLY A 164 52.87 -21.94 41.66
N THR A 165 53.14 -20.88 40.92
CA THR A 165 52.28 -19.69 40.90
C THR A 165 51.29 -19.81 39.76
N ILE A 166 50.00 -19.67 40.05
CA ILE A 166 48.94 -19.60 39.06
C ILE A 166 48.91 -18.17 38.53
N ILE A 167 49.00 -18.03 37.21
CA ILE A 167 49.10 -16.74 36.52
C ILE A 167 47.99 -16.67 35.49
N LEU A 168 47.33 -15.51 35.41
CA LEU A 168 46.40 -15.22 34.34
C LEU A 168 47.16 -15.04 33.02
N ASN A 169 46.85 -15.85 32.01
CA ASN A 169 47.53 -15.90 30.72
C ASN A 169 46.65 -15.46 29.53
N GLY A 170 45.34 -15.35 29.74
CA GLY A 170 44.38 -14.80 28.77
C GLY A 170 43.44 -13.80 29.42
N GLU A 171 42.77 -12.99 28.60
CA GLU A 171 41.74 -12.08 29.08
C GLU A 171 40.53 -12.86 29.61
N LEU A 172 39.89 -12.33 30.64
CA LEU A 172 38.66 -12.85 31.20
C LEU A 172 37.49 -12.01 30.69
N ASP A 173 36.34 -12.66 30.53
CA ASP A 173 35.10 -12.07 30.06
C ASP A 173 33.98 -12.86 30.75
N PHE A 174 33.35 -12.21 31.72
CA PHE A 174 32.32 -12.78 32.57
C PHE A 174 31.09 -13.17 31.74
N GLU A 175 30.68 -12.32 30.79
CA GLU A 175 29.53 -12.53 29.91
C GLU A 175 29.66 -13.76 29.03
N LYS A 176 30.89 -14.13 28.67
CA LYS A 176 31.22 -15.37 27.98
C LYS A 176 31.35 -16.55 28.93
N GLN A 177 32.10 -16.41 30.02
CA GLN A 177 32.37 -17.50 30.95
C GLN A 177 32.68 -17.01 32.36
N SER A 178 31.71 -17.15 33.25
CA SER A 178 31.81 -16.75 34.66
C SER A 178 32.56 -17.73 35.58
N MET A 179 32.87 -18.95 35.11
CA MET A 179 33.59 -19.95 35.91
C MET A 179 34.47 -20.86 35.07
N TYR A 180 35.69 -21.10 35.56
CA TYR A 180 36.64 -22.04 34.99
C TYR A 180 36.94 -23.16 35.98
N THR A 181 36.94 -24.41 35.51
CA THR A 181 37.37 -25.57 36.29
C THR A 181 38.66 -26.13 35.70
N MET A 182 39.71 -26.16 36.50
CA MET A 182 41.02 -26.68 36.11
C MET A 182 41.44 -27.79 37.04
N THR A 183 42.37 -28.62 36.59
CA THR A 183 43.02 -29.63 37.42
C THR A 183 44.49 -29.31 37.57
N VAL A 184 44.94 -29.25 38.82
CA VAL A 184 46.35 -29.13 39.17
C VAL A 184 46.88 -30.53 39.46
N TYR A 185 47.99 -30.90 38.83
CA TYR A 185 48.67 -32.16 39.02
C TYR A 185 50.05 -31.95 39.63
N ALA A 186 50.40 -32.82 40.58
CA ALA A 186 51.76 -33.08 41.01
C ALA A 186 52.25 -34.36 40.31
N VAL A 187 53.24 -34.19 39.44
CA VAL A 187 53.88 -35.27 38.68
C VAL A 187 55.02 -35.84 39.51
N ASP A 188 55.16 -37.17 39.52
CA ASP A 188 56.16 -37.89 40.33
C ASP A 188 55.99 -37.62 41.85
N ALA A 189 54.78 -37.28 42.29
CA ALA A 189 54.46 -37.03 43.70
C ALA A 189 54.55 -38.30 44.58
N TYR A 190 54.55 -39.49 43.97
CA TYR A 190 54.53 -40.77 44.67
C TYR A 190 55.38 -41.82 43.95
N ALA A 191 56.26 -42.51 44.70
CA ALA A 191 57.10 -43.60 44.23
C ALA A 191 57.25 -44.69 45.31
N GLU A 192 57.07 -45.97 44.94
CA GLU A 192 57.57 -47.10 45.71
C GLU A 192 58.96 -47.54 45.18
N PRO A 193 59.84 -48.11 46.02
CA PRO A 193 61.20 -48.51 45.62
C PRO A 193 61.20 -49.42 44.38
N ASP A 194 62.13 -49.20 43.46
CA ASP A 194 62.39 -50.03 42.27
C ASP A 194 61.26 -50.15 41.22
N THR A 195 60.30 -49.20 41.18
CA THR A 195 59.16 -49.21 40.23
C THR A 195 58.98 -47.92 39.41
N ASP A 196 58.23 -47.97 38.29
CA ASP A 196 57.98 -46.83 37.38
C ASP A 196 57.19 -45.71 38.10
N THR A 197 57.83 -44.56 38.32
CA THR A 197 57.44 -43.55 39.32
C THR A 197 56.44 -42.48 38.84
N ARG A 198 55.82 -42.65 37.66
CA ARG A 198 54.97 -41.62 37.03
C ARG A 198 53.54 -41.57 37.57
N ASN A 199 53.40 -41.52 38.88
CA ASN A 199 52.11 -41.38 39.54
C ASN A 199 51.70 -39.90 39.58
N LEU A 200 50.41 -39.66 39.34
CA LEU A 200 49.80 -38.33 39.39
C LEU A 200 48.96 -38.22 40.66
N ALA A 201 49.08 -37.10 41.35
CA ALA A 201 48.10 -36.66 42.33
C ALA A 201 47.57 -35.31 41.88
N GLY A 202 46.26 -35.08 41.98
CA GLY A 202 45.69 -33.80 41.56
C GLY A 202 44.39 -33.46 42.24
N PHE A 203 44.06 -32.17 42.18
CA PHE A 203 42.83 -31.61 42.71
C PHE A 203 42.22 -30.64 41.69
N ILE A 204 40.92 -30.40 41.84
CA ILE A 204 40.18 -29.44 41.01
C ILE A 204 40.31 -28.05 41.64
N LEU A 205 40.75 -27.09 40.85
CA LEU A 205 40.75 -25.67 41.15
C LEU A 205 39.61 -25.02 40.38
N ALA A 206 38.69 -24.36 41.09
CA ALA A 206 37.69 -23.49 40.49
C ALA A 206 38.19 -22.04 40.49
N VAL A 207 38.07 -21.35 39.36
CA VAL A 207 38.24 -19.90 39.27
C VAL A 207 36.88 -19.30 38.97
N ALA A 208 36.35 -18.52 39.91
CA ALA A 208 35.15 -17.73 39.72
C ALA A 208 35.55 -16.34 39.22
N VAL A 209 35.00 -15.93 38.07
CA VAL A 209 35.19 -14.59 37.54
C VAL A 209 34.18 -13.68 38.23
N GLN A 210 34.66 -12.53 38.71
CA GLN A 210 33.82 -11.48 39.26
C GLN A 210 33.53 -10.47 38.15
N ASP A 211 32.24 -10.24 37.91
CA ASP A 211 31.70 -9.27 36.96
C ASP A 211 32.15 -7.84 37.31
N VAL A 212 32.51 -7.06 36.30
CA VAL A 212 32.90 -5.66 36.36
C VAL A 212 32.07 -4.86 35.36
N GLN A 213 31.65 -3.66 35.75
CA GLN A 213 30.84 -2.79 34.91
C GLN A 213 31.61 -2.27 33.69
N ASP A 214 31.54 -2.96 32.56
CA ASP A 214 32.28 -2.64 31.34
C ASP A 214 31.56 -2.91 30.02
N ILE A 215 30.32 -3.42 30.04
CA ILE A 215 29.48 -3.59 28.86
C ILE A 215 28.31 -2.62 28.90
N PRO A 216 28.16 -1.73 27.89
CA PRO A 216 27.07 -0.76 27.87
C PRO A 216 25.70 -1.45 27.70
N PRO A 217 24.60 -0.72 27.93
CA PRO A 217 23.25 -1.26 27.76
C PRO A 217 23.01 -1.78 26.34
N ILE A 218 22.26 -2.87 26.21
CA ILE A 218 21.93 -3.52 24.94
C ILE A 218 20.43 -3.43 24.70
N PHE A 219 20.03 -2.84 23.58
CA PHE A 219 18.62 -2.82 23.16
C PHE A 219 18.14 -4.22 22.77
N THR A 220 17.16 -4.74 23.51
CA THR A 220 16.58 -6.08 23.30
C THR A 220 15.29 -6.05 22.47
N SER A 221 14.54 -4.95 22.50
CA SER A 221 13.30 -4.79 21.74
C SER A 221 13.18 -3.39 21.13
N VAL A 222 13.66 -3.23 19.90
CA VAL A 222 13.46 -2.04 19.07
C VAL A 222 13.20 -2.47 17.62
N PRO A 223 11.98 -2.32 17.10
CA PRO A 223 11.71 -2.63 15.70
C PRO A 223 12.49 -1.66 14.78
N PRO A 224 13.10 -2.15 13.69
CA PRO A 224 13.93 -1.32 12.81
C PRO A 224 13.11 -0.23 12.10
N VAL A 225 11.83 -0.49 11.85
CA VAL A 225 10.87 0.46 11.27
C VAL A 225 9.54 0.33 11.99
N THR A 226 8.92 1.45 12.37
CA THR A 226 7.57 1.50 12.95
C THR A 226 6.66 2.40 12.13
N VAL A 227 5.44 1.93 11.85
CA VAL A 227 4.44 2.72 11.14
C VAL A 227 3.61 3.52 12.13
N LEU A 228 3.54 4.83 11.95
CA LEU A 228 2.66 5.71 12.71
C LEU A 228 1.23 5.57 12.17
N ASN A 229 0.33 5.10 13.03
CA ASN A 229 -1.09 4.99 12.71
C ASN A 229 -1.73 6.39 12.57
N ASN A 230 -2.62 6.56 11.58
CA ASN A 230 -3.35 7.82 11.36
C ASN A 230 -4.27 8.22 12.51
N THR A 231 -4.67 7.26 13.34
CA THR A 231 -5.54 7.52 14.49
C THR A 231 -4.79 8.06 15.72
N LEU A 232 -3.46 8.14 15.68
CA LEU A 232 -2.67 8.61 16.81
C LEU A 232 -3.00 10.06 17.17
N GLN A 233 -3.29 10.28 18.45
CA GLN A 233 -3.51 11.59 19.06
C GLN A 233 -2.32 11.99 19.94
N GLU A 234 -2.32 13.25 20.36
CA GLU A 234 -1.35 13.75 21.32
C GLU A 234 -1.49 12.99 22.65
N GLY A 235 -0.36 12.48 23.16
CA GLY A 235 -0.28 11.63 24.35
C GLY A 235 -0.30 10.13 24.05
N ASP A 236 -0.64 9.70 22.83
CA ASP A 236 -0.67 8.28 22.48
C ASP A 236 0.74 7.70 22.43
N VAL A 237 0.88 6.45 22.90
CA VAL A 237 2.12 5.68 22.85
C VAL A 237 2.28 5.10 21.44
N VAL A 238 3.39 5.45 20.78
CA VAL A 238 3.78 4.97 19.45
C VAL A 238 4.34 3.56 19.55
N LEU A 239 5.32 3.36 20.44
CA LEU A 239 5.96 2.08 20.70
C LEU A 239 6.63 2.09 22.07
N THR A 240 7.07 0.93 22.54
CA THR A 240 7.89 0.80 23.75
C THR A 240 9.23 0.19 23.36
N VAL A 241 10.33 0.90 23.62
CA VAL A 241 11.68 0.36 23.47
C VAL A 241 12.09 -0.36 24.76
N CYS A 242 12.88 -1.42 24.62
CA CYS A 242 13.47 -2.10 25.75
C CYS A 242 14.98 -2.27 25.54
N ALA A 243 15.73 -1.96 26.58
CA ALA A 243 17.13 -2.26 26.73
C ALA A 243 17.35 -2.96 28.08
N GLU A 244 18.39 -3.77 28.13
CA GLU A 244 18.89 -4.41 29.35
C GLU A 244 20.35 -3.99 29.52
N ASP A 245 20.83 -3.95 30.76
CA ASP A 245 22.24 -3.72 30.99
C ASP A 245 23.08 -4.86 30.40
N GLY A 246 24.25 -4.53 29.85
CA GLY A 246 25.12 -5.48 29.19
C GLY A 246 25.80 -6.45 30.16
N ASP A 247 26.06 -5.97 31.38
CA ASP A 247 26.70 -6.72 32.46
C ASP A 247 25.72 -7.73 33.09
N LYS A 248 25.99 -9.03 32.94
CA LYS A 248 25.03 -10.09 33.32
C LYS A 248 24.99 -10.40 34.82
N GLY A 249 26.09 -10.20 35.52
CA GLY A 249 26.25 -10.54 36.93
C GLY A 249 25.83 -9.43 37.88
N SER A 250 25.88 -8.17 37.42
CA SER A 250 25.63 -6.96 38.21
C SER A 250 24.91 -5.86 37.41
N PRO A 251 23.73 -6.11 36.82
CA PRO A 251 23.06 -5.13 35.98
C PRO A 251 22.62 -3.86 36.74
N ARG A 252 22.83 -2.69 36.14
CA ARG A 252 22.35 -1.38 36.57
C ARG A 252 20.93 -1.09 36.08
N GLU A 253 20.25 -0.21 36.81
CA GLU A 253 19.03 0.42 36.32
C GLU A 253 19.35 1.33 35.12
N LEU A 254 18.43 1.41 34.16
CA LEU A 254 18.59 2.20 32.94
C LEU A 254 17.65 3.40 32.90
N ARG A 255 18.08 4.44 32.19
CA ARG A 255 17.25 5.58 31.78
C ARG A 255 17.22 5.71 30.26
N TYR A 256 16.03 5.94 29.72
CA TYR A 256 15.82 6.17 28.30
C TYR A 256 15.80 7.67 27.98
N GLY A 257 16.25 8.03 26.79
CA GLY A 257 16.22 9.41 26.30
C GLY A 257 16.20 9.49 24.77
N ILE A 258 15.83 10.65 24.24
CA ILE A 258 15.93 10.95 22.80
C ILE A 258 17.09 11.94 22.61
N VAL A 259 18.02 11.60 21.73
CA VAL A 259 19.11 12.51 21.37
C VAL A 259 18.55 13.64 20.50
N SER A 260 18.68 14.89 20.95
CA SER A 260 17.93 16.04 20.42
C SER A 260 18.71 16.93 19.45
N GLU A 261 20.05 16.86 19.43
CA GLU A 261 20.88 17.83 18.70
C GLU A 261 20.58 17.86 17.19
N GLY A 262 20.00 18.97 16.73
CA GLY A 262 19.79 19.26 15.30
C GLY A 262 18.68 18.48 14.60
N ASN A 263 17.91 17.64 15.31
CA ASN A 263 16.86 16.83 14.70
C ASN A 263 15.50 17.55 14.71
N PRO A 264 14.90 17.85 13.54
CA PRO A 264 13.63 18.58 13.46
C PRO A 264 12.42 17.78 13.96
N PHE A 265 12.55 16.46 14.11
CA PHE A 265 11.46 15.57 14.52
C PHE A 265 11.41 15.34 16.04
N THR A 266 12.53 15.51 16.76
CA THR A 266 12.58 15.31 18.21
C THR A 266 11.48 16.08 18.98
N PRO A 267 11.13 17.33 18.64
CA PRO A 267 10.06 18.05 19.33
C PRO A 267 8.64 17.46 19.19
N PHE A 268 8.44 16.42 18.39
CA PHE A 268 7.16 15.75 18.20
C PHE A 268 7.01 14.49 19.06
N PHE A 269 8.09 14.00 19.68
CA PHE A 269 8.10 12.78 20.45
C PHE A 269 8.66 13.01 21.85
N ASP A 270 8.18 12.23 22.80
CA ASP A 270 8.71 12.15 24.15
C ASP A 270 8.91 10.68 24.54
N ILE A 271 9.87 10.38 25.39
CA ILE A 271 10.13 9.03 25.87
C ILE A 271 10.12 9.01 27.39
N ASP A 272 9.34 8.10 27.96
CA ASP A 272 9.35 7.89 29.41
C ASP A 272 10.69 7.30 29.85
N GLU A 273 11.41 8.03 30.71
CA GLU A 273 12.76 7.70 31.14
C GLU A 273 12.90 6.31 31.78
N LYS A 274 11.83 5.73 32.34
CA LYS A 274 11.89 4.46 33.08
C LYS A 274 11.32 3.29 32.29
N THR A 275 10.30 3.53 31.49
CA THR A 275 9.52 2.48 30.81
C THR A 275 9.86 2.36 29.34
N GLY A 276 10.57 3.32 28.74
CA GLY A 276 10.93 3.30 27.32
C GLY A 276 9.71 3.52 26.40
N LYS A 277 8.58 3.98 26.93
CA LYS A 277 7.39 4.31 26.12
C LYS A 277 7.64 5.59 25.35
N LEU A 278 7.71 5.47 24.02
CA LEU A 278 7.77 6.58 23.10
C LEU A 278 6.36 7.05 22.78
N SER A 279 6.03 8.29 23.11
CA SER A 279 4.71 8.91 22.88
C SER A 279 4.79 10.10 21.93
N LEU A 280 3.69 10.37 21.24
CA LEU A 280 3.53 11.53 20.37
C LEU A 280 3.09 12.75 21.21
N VAL A 281 3.85 13.85 21.18
CA VAL A 281 3.54 15.08 21.98
C VAL A 281 3.07 16.25 21.13
N LYS A 282 2.99 16.09 19.81
CA LYS A 282 2.41 17.09 18.91
C LYS A 282 1.48 16.42 17.89
N PRO A 283 0.45 17.11 17.40
CA PRO A 283 -0.47 16.54 16.42
C PRO A 283 0.23 16.00 15.16
N LEU A 284 -0.22 14.84 14.66
CA LEU A 284 0.32 14.22 13.44
C LEU A 284 0.20 15.16 12.22
N LYS A 285 -0.81 16.04 12.18
CA LYS A 285 -0.98 17.08 11.14
C LYS A 285 0.21 18.06 11.06
N ASP A 286 0.88 18.34 12.17
CA ASP A 286 2.02 19.25 12.20
C ASP A 286 3.30 18.54 11.76
N LEU A 287 3.41 17.24 12.08
CA LEU A 287 4.49 16.38 11.58
C LEU A 287 4.41 16.25 10.04
N ARG A 288 3.20 16.14 9.48
CA ARG A 288 2.94 16.14 8.03
C ARG A 288 3.35 17.44 7.31
N LYS A 289 3.63 18.53 8.02
CA LYS A 289 4.14 19.78 7.40
C LYS A 289 5.63 19.70 7.07
N ILE A 290 6.37 18.80 7.72
CA ILE A 290 7.82 18.69 7.62
C ILE A 290 8.30 17.34 7.09
N THR A 291 7.38 16.39 6.85
CA THR A 291 7.68 15.09 6.26
C THR A 291 6.50 14.59 5.41
N GLN A 292 6.76 13.68 4.48
CA GLN A 292 5.77 13.06 3.59
C GLN A 292 5.53 11.60 3.98
N PRO A 293 4.38 11.00 3.63
CA PRO A 293 4.17 9.55 3.79
C PRO A 293 5.34 8.75 3.18
N PHE A 294 5.69 7.64 3.81
CA PHE A 294 6.85 6.79 3.48
C PHE A 294 8.25 7.41 3.58
N GLN A 295 8.41 8.70 3.89
CA GLN A 295 9.73 9.23 4.25
C GLN A 295 10.11 8.83 5.67
N PRO A 296 11.33 8.31 5.89
CA PRO A 296 11.76 7.88 7.21
C PRO A 296 12.00 9.08 8.12
N ILE A 297 11.27 9.11 9.23
CA ILE A 297 11.53 9.97 10.38
C ILE A 297 12.56 9.24 11.24
N LEU A 298 13.80 9.73 11.25
CA LEU A 298 14.88 9.11 12.02
C LEU A 298 14.96 9.74 13.40
N LEU A 299 14.86 8.91 14.44
CA LEU A 299 15.10 9.28 15.83
C LEU A 299 16.26 8.46 16.38
N THR A 300 17.13 9.09 17.17
CA THR A 300 18.18 8.38 17.91
C THR A 300 17.75 8.25 19.35
N ILE A 301 17.48 7.02 19.77
CA ILE A 301 17.11 6.70 21.16
C ILE A 301 18.37 6.28 21.90
N MET A 302 18.51 6.73 23.14
CA MET A 302 19.61 6.43 24.04
C MET A 302 19.10 5.64 25.26
N ALA A 303 19.86 4.64 25.68
CA ALA A 303 19.74 4.00 26.98
C ALA A 303 21.04 4.24 27.76
N GLU A 304 20.93 4.79 28.96
CA GLU A 304 22.05 5.16 29.82
C GLU A 304 21.91 4.50 31.19
N GLU A 305 23.02 3.98 31.70
CA GLU A 305 23.06 3.41 33.05
C GLU A 305 22.90 4.47 34.13
N VAL A 306 22.20 4.12 35.20
CA VAL A 306 22.09 4.95 36.40
C VAL A 306 23.17 4.57 37.38
N LYS A 307 24.17 5.43 37.53
CA LYS A 307 25.22 5.27 38.54
C LYS A 307 24.65 5.46 39.96
N THR A 308 24.73 4.44 40.80
CA THR A 308 24.18 4.45 42.16
C THR A 308 25.23 4.68 43.24
N GLY A 309 26.48 4.27 43.01
CA GLY A 309 27.56 4.33 43.99
C GLY A 309 28.66 5.34 43.64
N VAL A 310 29.27 5.96 44.66
CA VAL A 310 30.38 6.92 44.46
C VAL A 310 31.63 6.24 43.87
N ASN A 311 31.88 4.99 44.25
CA ASN A 311 33.07 4.21 43.85
C ASN A 311 32.83 3.29 42.65
N GLU A 312 31.67 3.38 42.00
CA GLU A 312 31.35 2.58 40.82
C GLU A 312 32.02 3.18 39.56
N PRO A 313 32.36 2.34 38.56
CA PRO A 313 32.75 2.80 37.22
C PRO A 313 31.74 3.79 36.62
N LEU A 314 32.16 4.58 35.63
CA LEU A 314 31.27 5.54 34.97
C LEU A 314 30.08 4.80 34.34
N ALA A 315 28.93 5.48 34.30
CA ALA A 315 27.77 5.00 33.54
C ALA A 315 28.12 4.98 32.05
N MET A 316 27.80 3.88 31.38
CA MET A 316 27.89 3.79 29.94
C MET A 316 26.50 3.99 29.32
N SER A 317 26.50 4.31 28.03
CA SER A 317 25.27 4.48 27.26
C SER A 317 25.40 3.88 25.88
N SER A 318 24.27 3.48 25.34
CA SER A 318 24.15 2.99 23.98
C SER A 318 23.06 3.76 23.24
N THR A 319 23.18 3.81 21.92
CA THR A 319 22.17 4.48 21.07
C THR A 319 21.72 3.56 19.95
N VAL A 320 20.47 3.73 19.53
CA VAL A 320 19.86 3.03 18.40
C VAL A 320 19.11 4.01 17.52
N GLN A 321 19.22 3.83 16.19
CA GLN A 321 18.41 4.58 15.24
C GLN A 321 17.07 3.88 15.01
N LEU A 322 15.99 4.59 15.31
CA LEU A 322 14.62 4.19 15.08
C LEU A 322 14.09 4.94 13.85
N ALA A 323 13.62 4.20 12.85
CA ALA A 323 12.89 4.78 11.72
C ALA A 323 11.38 4.71 11.97
N LEU A 324 10.71 5.85 11.96
CA LEU A 324 9.25 5.95 11.96
C LEU A 324 8.79 6.31 10.54
N ILE A 325 7.72 5.70 10.05
CA ILE A 325 7.10 6.05 8.77
C ILE A 325 5.62 6.35 8.99
N MET A 326 5.11 7.42 8.38
CA MET A 326 3.67 7.70 8.43
C MET A 326 2.92 6.73 7.53
N ALA A 327 1.79 6.19 8.02
CA ALA A 327 0.83 5.48 7.19
C ALA A 327 0.26 6.39 6.10
N GLU A 328 -0.23 5.80 5.01
CA GLU A 328 -1.05 6.53 4.03
C GLU A 328 -2.31 7.05 4.73
N PRO A 329 -2.77 8.29 4.45
CA PRO A 329 -4.05 8.79 4.94
C PRO A 329 -5.20 7.80 4.67
N ASP A 330 -6.25 7.85 5.50
CA ASP A 330 -7.45 7.03 5.27
C ASP A 330 -8.05 7.42 3.91
N ASN A 331 -8.15 6.45 3.01
CA ASN A 331 -8.63 6.66 1.63
C ASN A 331 -10.13 7.00 1.62
N THR A 332 -10.45 8.17 1.08
CA THR A 332 -11.80 8.75 0.96
C THR A 332 -12.21 8.90 -0.50
N PRO A 333 -13.51 8.72 -0.85
CA PRO A 333 -13.93 8.91 -2.24
C PRO A 333 -13.77 10.38 -2.68
N PRO A 334 -13.47 10.63 -3.97
CA PRO A 334 -13.65 11.96 -4.55
C PRO A 334 -15.11 12.37 -4.42
N TYR A 335 -15.39 13.66 -4.25
CA TYR A 335 -16.73 14.20 -4.01
C TYR A 335 -17.02 15.44 -4.87
N PHE A 336 -18.31 15.64 -5.12
CA PHE A 336 -18.84 16.81 -5.85
C PHE A 336 -19.28 17.88 -4.85
N ASP A 337 -19.20 19.14 -5.24
CA ASP A 337 -19.68 20.26 -4.42
C ASP A 337 -21.22 20.27 -4.28
N SER A 338 -21.93 19.58 -5.19
CA SER A 338 -23.39 19.43 -5.16
C SER A 338 -23.81 18.03 -5.59
N GLU A 339 -24.85 17.48 -4.93
CA GLU A 339 -25.44 16.18 -5.31
C GLU A 339 -26.19 16.22 -6.65
N ARG A 340 -26.61 17.43 -7.07
CA ARG A 340 -27.31 17.68 -8.33
C ARG A 340 -26.91 19.01 -8.94
N TYR A 341 -26.85 19.02 -10.26
CA TYR A 341 -26.58 20.18 -11.10
C TYR A 341 -27.77 20.42 -12.03
N VAL A 342 -28.21 21.67 -12.14
CA VAL A 342 -29.30 22.07 -13.04
C VAL A 342 -28.81 23.17 -13.96
N THR A 343 -29.10 23.03 -15.25
CA THR A 343 -28.71 24.01 -16.28
C THR A 343 -29.74 24.04 -17.40
N TRP A 344 -29.61 25.04 -18.27
CA TRP A 344 -30.46 25.28 -19.42
C TRP A 344 -29.61 25.31 -20.70
N MET A 345 -30.16 24.82 -21.79
CA MET A 345 -29.51 24.79 -23.10
C MET A 345 -30.56 24.94 -24.20
N ASP A 346 -30.23 25.59 -25.30
CA ASP A 346 -31.13 25.62 -26.46
C ASP A 346 -31.20 24.24 -27.10
N GLU A 347 -32.37 23.83 -27.55
CA GLU A 347 -32.47 22.62 -28.37
C GLU A 347 -31.63 22.75 -29.65
N ASN A 348 -31.37 21.62 -30.30
CA ASN A 348 -30.53 21.52 -31.49
C ASN A 348 -29.11 22.08 -31.30
N SER A 349 -28.70 22.39 -30.07
CA SER A 349 -27.40 22.98 -29.72
C SER A 349 -26.25 22.27 -30.45
N PRO A 350 -25.36 23.03 -31.13
CA PRO A 350 -24.33 22.41 -31.96
C PRO A 350 -23.30 21.65 -31.13
N GLN A 351 -22.66 20.67 -31.77
CA GLN A 351 -21.56 19.93 -31.16
C GLN A 351 -20.47 20.87 -30.65
N GLY A 352 -19.97 20.60 -29.44
CA GLY A 352 -18.97 21.40 -28.75
C GLY A 352 -19.53 22.49 -27.84
N ASN A 353 -20.83 22.82 -27.94
CA ASN A 353 -21.46 23.78 -27.04
C ASN A 353 -21.38 23.30 -25.58
N ALA A 354 -20.99 24.18 -24.66
CA ALA A 354 -20.77 23.80 -23.26
C ALA A 354 -22.00 24.06 -22.40
N LEU A 355 -22.27 23.16 -21.45
CA LEU A 355 -23.22 23.42 -20.37
C LEU A 355 -22.66 24.49 -19.44
N ILE A 356 -23.50 25.45 -19.06
CA ILE A 356 -23.13 26.55 -18.15
C ILE A 356 -23.85 26.33 -16.82
N PHE A 357 -23.09 26.04 -15.78
CA PHE A 357 -23.60 25.92 -14.42
C PHE A 357 -23.49 27.28 -13.73
N ASN A 358 -24.64 27.89 -13.44
CA ASN A 358 -24.72 29.17 -12.75
C ASN A 358 -24.78 28.97 -11.23
N ASP A 359 -24.54 30.04 -10.46
CA ASP A 359 -24.69 30.08 -9.00
C ASP A 359 -26.03 29.44 -8.56
N PRO A 360 -26.03 28.47 -7.61
CA PRO A 360 -24.96 28.10 -6.66
C PRO A 360 -24.06 26.95 -7.07
N TYR A 361 -24.10 26.49 -8.32
CA TYR A 361 -23.38 25.30 -8.73
C TYR A 361 -21.90 25.56 -9.02
N ILE A 362 -21.02 24.81 -8.35
CA ILE A 362 -19.58 24.79 -8.63
C ILE A 362 -19.25 23.50 -9.38
N ALA A 363 -18.81 23.64 -10.64
CA ALA A 363 -18.41 22.53 -11.51
C ALA A 363 -16.99 22.03 -11.20
N GLU A 364 -16.79 21.57 -9.97
CA GLU A 364 -15.51 21.08 -9.43
C GLU A 364 -15.73 19.74 -8.72
N ILE A 365 -14.79 18.83 -8.90
CA ILE A 365 -14.65 17.59 -8.13
C ILE A 365 -13.43 17.75 -7.22
N ARG A 366 -13.53 17.32 -5.97
CA ARG A 366 -12.46 17.39 -4.97
C ARG A 366 -12.21 16.02 -4.37
N ASP A 367 -10.98 15.81 -3.93
CA ASP A 367 -10.52 14.63 -3.24
C ASP A 367 -9.56 15.09 -2.14
N ASP A 368 -9.77 14.63 -0.91
CA ASP A 368 -8.99 15.03 0.27
C ASP A 368 -7.74 14.16 0.46
N ASP A 369 -7.57 13.12 -0.36
CA ASP A 369 -6.40 12.26 -0.37
C ASP A 369 -5.18 12.89 -1.04
N VAL A 370 -4.03 12.20 -0.95
CA VAL A 370 -2.76 12.64 -1.53
C VAL A 370 -2.13 11.52 -2.37
N GLY A 371 -1.41 11.90 -3.43
CA GLY A 371 -0.69 10.96 -4.27
C GLY A 371 -1.63 10.13 -5.14
N LYS A 372 -1.38 8.81 -5.23
CA LYS A 372 -2.15 7.93 -6.14
C LYS A 372 -3.63 7.83 -5.78
N ASN A 373 -3.97 8.00 -4.51
CA ASN A 373 -5.34 7.93 -4.01
C ASN A 373 -6.15 9.17 -4.40
N ALA A 374 -5.48 10.32 -4.63
CA ALA A 374 -6.12 11.57 -5.07
C ALA A 374 -6.42 11.63 -6.57
N VAL A 375 -6.07 10.57 -7.33
CA VAL A 375 -6.24 10.54 -8.79
C VAL A 375 -7.53 9.82 -9.14
N PHE A 376 -8.43 10.51 -9.83
CA PHE A 376 -9.75 9.99 -10.18
C PHE A 376 -10.09 10.19 -11.66
N SER A 377 -10.87 9.25 -12.19
CA SER A 377 -11.48 9.29 -13.51
C SER A 377 -12.85 9.97 -13.46
N ILE A 378 -13.16 10.75 -14.49
CA ILE A 378 -14.40 11.50 -14.65
C ILE A 378 -15.14 10.93 -15.86
N SER A 379 -16.40 10.53 -15.67
CA SER A 379 -17.21 9.93 -16.72
C SER A 379 -18.69 10.27 -16.58
N LEU A 380 -19.46 10.10 -17.66
CA LEU A 380 -20.91 10.33 -17.69
C LEU A 380 -21.66 9.00 -17.78
N GLY A 381 -22.62 8.79 -16.90
CA GLY A 381 -23.55 7.65 -16.90
C GLY A 381 -24.94 8.05 -17.41
N ASN A 382 -25.66 7.12 -18.03
CA ASN A 382 -27.05 7.31 -18.50
C ASN A 382 -27.29 8.48 -19.48
N ASN A 383 -26.25 8.94 -20.17
CA ASN A 383 -26.29 10.09 -21.09
C ASN A 383 -26.52 9.70 -22.57
N ASN A 384 -26.51 8.41 -22.94
CA ASN A 384 -26.70 7.92 -24.31
C ASN A 384 -25.78 8.55 -25.38
N GLY A 385 -24.64 9.12 -24.98
CA GLY A 385 -23.67 9.74 -25.88
C GLY A 385 -24.02 11.17 -26.32
N THR A 386 -25.05 11.78 -25.74
CA THR A 386 -25.47 13.17 -26.03
C THR A 386 -24.39 14.17 -25.63
N PHE A 387 -23.85 14.03 -24.41
CA PHE A 387 -22.80 14.88 -23.88
C PHE A 387 -21.43 14.16 -23.76
N GLU A 388 -20.36 14.93 -23.64
CA GLU A 388 -19.01 14.49 -23.27
C GLU A 388 -18.45 15.38 -22.14
N VAL A 389 -17.55 14.83 -21.33
CA VAL A 389 -16.93 15.55 -20.20
C VAL A 389 -15.43 15.69 -20.41
N ALA A 390 -14.90 16.85 -20.07
CA ALA A 390 -13.46 17.13 -20.07
C ALA A 390 -13.06 17.92 -18.81
N PRO A 391 -11.93 17.58 -18.16
CA PRO A 391 -11.06 16.44 -18.46
C PRO A 391 -11.71 15.10 -18.06
N THR A 392 -11.14 13.98 -18.49
CA THR A 392 -11.57 12.61 -18.10
C THR A 392 -10.78 12.06 -16.91
N VAL A 393 -9.75 12.77 -16.47
CA VAL A 393 -8.93 12.44 -15.29
C VAL A 393 -8.62 13.74 -14.54
N GLY A 394 -8.69 13.68 -13.21
CA GLY A 394 -8.34 14.76 -12.29
C GLY A 394 -7.39 14.27 -11.19
N GLU A 395 -6.75 15.22 -10.51
CA GLU A 395 -5.89 14.97 -9.34
C GLU A 395 -6.21 16.01 -8.27
N THR A 396 -6.61 15.56 -7.07
CA THR A 396 -6.96 16.36 -5.88
C THR A 396 -8.15 17.30 -6.08
N ARG A 397 -8.15 18.09 -7.16
CA ARG A 397 -9.22 18.99 -7.60
C ARG A 397 -9.26 19.04 -9.12
N ALA A 398 -10.45 18.98 -9.69
CA ALA A 398 -10.63 19.12 -11.13
C ALA A 398 -11.92 19.88 -11.46
N ASN A 399 -11.78 20.98 -12.20
CA ASN A 399 -12.91 21.66 -12.81
C ASN A 399 -13.35 20.88 -14.05
N PHE A 400 -14.63 20.53 -14.13
CA PHE A 400 -15.17 19.77 -15.25
C PHE A 400 -16.04 20.64 -16.15
N VAL A 401 -15.96 20.39 -17.46
CA VAL A 401 -16.81 21.01 -18.48
C VAL A 401 -17.52 19.90 -19.23
N ILE A 402 -18.83 20.04 -19.38
CA ILE A 402 -19.66 19.11 -20.15
C ILE A 402 -20.04 19.80 -21.47
N ARG A 403 -19.83 19.13 -22.59
CA ARG A 403 -20.12 19.65 -23.94
C ARG A 403 -21.07 18.74 -24.69
N VAL A 404 -21.82 19.30 -25.64
CA VAL A 404 -22.62 18.52 -26.59
C VAL A 404 -21.70 17.72 -27.49
N ARG A 405 -21.86 16.41 -27.50
CA ARG A 405 -21.20 15.49 -28.43
C ARG A 405 -22.13 15.11 -29.59
N ASN A 406 -23.39 14.87 -29.31
CA ASN A 406 -24.43 14.54 -30.27
C ASN A 406 -25.74 15.20 -29.85
N ASN A 407 -26.34 16.00 -30.72
CA ASN A 407 -27.55 16.77 -30.43
C ASN A 407 -28.86 16.06 -30.83
N SER A 408 -28.81 14.83 -31.34
CA SER A 408 -30.01 14.07 -31.78
C SER A 408 -31.08 13.83 -30.71
N LEU A 409 -30.74 13.98 -29.43
CA LEU A 409 -31.68 13.89 -28.30
C LEU A 409 -32.03 15.25 -27.68
N LEU A 410 -31.52 16.34 -28.25
CA LEU A 410 -31.76 17.72 -27.83
C LEU A 410 -32.81 18.35 -28.75
N ASP A 411 -34.04 17.86 -28.63
CA ASP A 411 -35.20 18.26 -29.43
C ASP A 411 -36.34 18.49 -28.44
N TYR A 412 -36.80 19.73 -28.36
CA TYR A 412 -37.74 20.22 -27.37
C TYR A 412 -39.10 19.54 -27.55
N GLU A 413 -39.63 19.50 -28.77
CA GLU A 413 -40.92 18.90 -29.12
C GLU A 413 -40.98 17.41 -28.73
N LYS A 414 -39.83 16.71 -28.71
CA LYS A 414 -39.74 15.33 -28.20
C LYS A 414 -39.52 15.26 -26.70
N ARG A 415 -38.66 16.11 -26.12
CA ARG A 415 -38.26 16.08 -24.70
C ARG A 415 -37.81 17.46 -24.20
N HIS A 416 -38.51 17.99 -23.21
CA HIS A 416 -38.13 19.29 -22.60
C HIS A 416 -36.89 19.23 -21.69
N PHE A 417 -36.39 18.05 -21.32
CA PHE A 417 -35.19 17.94 -20.48
C PHE A 417 -34.47 16.60 -20.65
N VAL A 418 -33.17 16.61 -20.34
CA VAL A 418 -32.29 15.43 -20.30
C VAL A 418 -31.70 15.28 -18.91
N VAL A 419 -31.74 14.05 -18.37
CA VAL A 419 -31.16 13.71 -17.06
C VAL A 419 -30.09 12.64 -17.25
N PHE A 420 -28.93 12.85 -16.65
CA PHE A 420 -27.83 11.89 -16.63
C PHE A 420 -27.01 12.04 -15.34
N THR A 421 -25.99 11.20 -15.15
CA THR A 421 -25.11 11.27 -13.98
C THR A 421 -23.68 11.56 -14.39
N ILE A 422 -22.97 12.35 -13.58
CA ILE A 422 -21.51 12.47 -13.64
C ILE A 422 -20.90 11.62 -12.51
N HIS A 423 -19.83 10.90 -12.81
CA HIS A 423 -19.15 10.00 -11.90
C HIS A 423 -17.69 10.42 -11.72
N ALA A 424 -17.22 10.42 -10.48
CA ALA A 424 -15.82 10.53 -10.12
C ALA A 424 -15.39 9.22 -9.44
N ARG A 425 -14.37 8.53 -9.97
CA ARG A 425 -13.91 7.23 -9.46
C ARG A 425 -12.41 7.17 -9.40
N GLU A 426 -11.86 6.83 -8.25
CA GLU A 426 -10.41 6.66 -8.06
C GLU A 426 -9.79 5.70 -9.09
N VAL A 427 -8.55 6.01 -9.50
CA VAL A 427 -7.80 5.24 -10.49
C VAL A 427 -6.73 4.41 -9.78
N GLY A 428 -7.03 3.14 -9.50
CA GLY A 428 -6.06 2.24 -8.88
C GLY A 428 -6.52 0.78 -8.79
N PRO A 429 -5.59 -0.17 -8.63
CA PRO A 429 -5.91 -1.61 -8.55
C PRO A 429 -6.47 -2.05 -7.19
N ARG A 430 -6.36 -1.20 -6.15
CA ARG A 430 -6.73 -1.54 -4.77
C ARG A 430 -7.85 -0.70 -4.18
N THR A 431 -8.21 0.40 -4.83
CA THR A 431 -9.26 1.29 -4.38
C THR A 431 -10.21 1.58 -5.55
N SER A 432 -11.50 1.53 -5.26
CA SER A 432 -12.57 1.77 -6.24
C SER A 432 -13.67 2.58 -5.56
N LEU A 433 -13.26 3.52 -4.71
CA LEU A 433 -14.19 4.48 -4.14
C LEU A 433 -14.61 5.45 -5.25
N TRP A 434 -15.86 5.86 -5.19
CA TRP A 434 -16.47 6.70 -6.20
C TRP A 434 -17.62 7.48 -5.62
N SER A 435 -17.94 8.57 -6.27
CA SER A 435 -19.15 9.34 -6.04
C SER A 435 -19.82 9.69 -7.36
N SER A 436 -21.04 10.20 -7.27
CA SER A 436 -21.78 10.68 -8.44
C SER A 436 -22.69 11.85 -8.09
N ALA A 437 -22.94 12.69 -9.08
CA ALA A 437 -23.95 13.74 -9.02
C ALA A 437 -24.92 13.63 -10.21
N GLN A 438 -26.18 14.02 -10.00
CA GLN A 438 -27.18 14.07 -11.08
C GLN A 438 -27.04 15.39 -11.86
N VAL A 439 -27.16 15.34 -13.18
CA VAL A 439 -27.20 16.54 -14.04
C VAL A 439 -28.54 16.56 -14.76
N THR A 440 -29.29 17.65 -14.60
CA THR A 440 -30.54 17.93 -15.31
C THR A 440 -30.33 19.12 -16.24
N VAL A 441 -30.52 18.90 -17.53
CA VAL A 441 -30.44 19.93 -18.58
C VAL A 441 -31.85 20.18 -19.09
N TYR A 442 -32.39 21.36 -18.81
CA TYR A 442 -33.64 21.82 -19.42
C TYR A 442 -33.36 22.39 -20.80
N LEU A 443 -34.20 22.03 -21.77
CA LEU A 443 -34.12 22.57 -23.11
C LEU A 443 -34.93 23.86 -23.21
N ARG A 444 -34.44 24.81 -24.00
CA ARG A 444 -35.18 26.00 -24.42
C ARG A 444 -35.60 25.79 -25.86
N ASP A 445 -36.91 25.82 -26.07
CA ASP A 445 -37.57 25.82 -27.36
C ASP A 445 -36.95 26.87 -28.29
N GLN A 446 -36.63 26.47 -29.51
CA GLN A 446 -36.19 27.31 -30.60
C GLN A 446 -37.23 27.25 -31.72
N ASN A 447 -37.30 28.32 -32.51
CA ASN A 447 -38.28 28.41 -33.61
C ASN A 447 -37.78 27.66 -34.85
N ASP A 448 -37.60 26.35 -34.75
CA ASP A 448 -37.08 25.48 -35.81
C ASP A 448 -38.16 24.73 -36.58
N ASN A 449 -39.40 24.72 -36.10
CA ASN A 449 -40.55 24.30 -36.89
C ASN A 449 -41.21 25.51 -37.57
N SER A 450 -42.01 25.25 -38.59
CA SER A 450 -42.76 26.28 -39.32
C SER A 450 -44.22 25.91 -39.33
N PRO A 451 -45.15 26.89 -39.38
CA PRO A 451 -46.57 26.58 -39.32
C PRO A 451 -46.97 25.60 -40.43
N VAL A 452 -47.83 24.63 -40.13
CA VAL A 452 -48.32 23.66 -41.11
C VAL A 452 -49.81 23.84 -41.29
N PHE A 453 -50.24 24.16 -42.52
CA PHE A 453 -51.67 24.19 -42.83
C PHE A 453 -52.28 22.80 -42.77
N ARG A 454 -53.50 22.69 -42.23
CA ARG A 454 -54.24 21.42 -42.13
C ARG A 454 -54.55 20.81 -43.49
N ASP A 455 -54.83 21.66 -44.48
CA ASP A 455 -55.03 21.29 -45.87
C ASP A 455 -53.99 21.97 -46.77
N THR A 456 -53.50 21.24 -47.77
CA THR A 456 -52.59 21.78 -48.79
C THR A 456 -53.33 22.65 -49.81
N ILE A 457 -54.63 22.40 -50.01
CA ILE A 457 -55.51 23.11 -50.94
C ILE A 457 -56.85 23.35 -50.26
N TYR A 458 -57.22 24.63 -50.12
CA TYR A 458 -58.54 25.07 -49.70
C TYR A 458 -59.38 25.39 -50.92
N ARG A 459 -60.59 24.84 -51.00
CA ARG A 459 -61.55 25.14 -52.07
C ARG A 459 -62.74 25.90 -51.50
N ALA A 460 -63.15 26.94 -52.21
CA ALA A 460 -64.30 27.76 -51.86
C ALA A 460 -65.13 28.07 -53.11
N GLU A 461 -66.41 28.33 -52.91
CA GLU A 461 -67.31 28.83 -53.94
C GLU A 461 -67.75 30.24 -53.55
N LEU A 462 -67.75 31.16 -54.51
CA LEU A 462 -68.12 32.56 -54.30
C LEU A 462 -68.98 33.03 -55.46
N THR A 463 -70.13 33.63 -55.19
CA THR A 463 -70.95 34.25 -56.25
C THR A 463 -70.30 35.53 -56.74
N GLU A 464 -70.39 35.83 -58.04
CA GLU A 464 -69.72 37.01 -58.61
C GLU A 464 -70.24 38.36 -58.09
N ASN A 465 -71.50 38.38 -57.68
CA ASN A 465 -72.14 39.53 -57.04
C ASN A 465 -71.84 39.65 -55.53
N ALA A 466 -70.88 38.88 -54.99
CA ALA A 466 -70.53 38.92 -53.58
C ALA A 466 -70.08 40.32 -53.12
N THR A 467 -70.60 40.75 -51.98
CA THR A 467 -70.31 42.06 -51.39
C THR A 467 -69.28 41.97 -50.28
N ALA A 468 -68.71 43.13 -49.90
CA ALA A 468 -67.75 43.25 -48.82
C ALA A 468 -68.28 42.62 -47.51
N GLY A 469 -67.45 41.82 -46.86
CA GLY A 469 -67.79 41.06 -45.66
C GLY A 469 -68.32 39.65 -45.92
N THR A 470 -68.60 39.27 -47.18
CA THR A 470 -68.96 37.88 -47.54
C THR A 470 -67.81 36.94 -47.16
N ARG A 471 -68.12 35.88 -46.39
CA ARG A 471 -67.15 34.85 -46.00
C ARG A 471 -66.89 33.91 -47.18
N VAL A 472 -65.61 33.72 -47.50
CA VAL A 472 -65.15 32.85 -48.59
C VAL A 472 -64.83 31.47 -48.04
N THR A 473 -63.86 31.38 -47.13
CA THR A 473 -63.49 30.15 -46.43
C THR A 473 -62.70 30.49 -45.16
N GLN A 474 -62.47 29.49 -44.31
CA GLN A 474 -61.59 29.60 -43.14
C GLN A 474 -60.40 28.66 -43.34
N VAL A 475 -59.19 29.19 -43.20
CA VAL A 475 -57.97 28.38 -43.20
C VAL A 475 -57.53 28.09 -41.77
N ALA A 476 -56.82 26.98 -41.60
CA ALA A 476 -56.25 26.59 -40.32
C ALA A 476 -54.81 26.08 -40.51
N ALA A 477 -53.89 26.57 -39.67
CA ALA A 477 -52.54 26.06 -39.52
C ALA A 477 -52.26 25.75 -38.05
N ASP A 478 -51.35 24.82 -37.82
CA ASP A 478 -50.87 24.41 -36.49
C ASP A 478 -49.33 24.49 -36.49
N ASP A 479 -48.75 24.88 -35.35
CA ASP A 479 -47.30 24.94 -35.13
C ASP A 479 -47.00 24.20 -33.83
N VAL A 480 -45.89 23.46 -33.79
CA VAL A 480 -45.53 22.56 -32.69
C VAL A 480 -44.62 23.22 -31.66
N ASP A 481 -44.01 24.36 -32.01
CA ASP A 481 -43.12 25.12 -31.12
C ASP A 481 -43.90 25.75 -29.95
N GLU A 482 -43.22 26.01 -28.83
CA GLU A 482 -43.85 26.56 -27.63
C GLU A 482 -43.99 28.10 -27.63
N GLY A 483 -45.11 28.58 -27.08
CA GLY A 483 -45.31 30.00 -26.79
C GLY A 483 -45.33 30.86 -28.05
N ASP A 484 -44.58 31.95 -28.05
CA ASP A 484 -44.49 32.87 -29.19
C ASP A 484 -43.95 32.16 -30.45
N ASN A 485 -43.10 31.14 -30.31
CA ASN A 485 -42.54 30.41 -31.45
C ASN A 485 -43.61 29.59 -32.18
N GLY A 486 -44.65 29.13 -31.49
CA GLY A 486 -45.81 28.47 -32.09
C GLY A 486 -47.03 29.38 -32.32
N GLU A 487 -46.95 30.67 -31.98
CA GLU A 487 -48.11 31.58 -32.10
C GLU A 487 -48.32 32.03 -33.55
N ILE A 488 -49.29 31.40 -34.21
CA ILE A 488 -49.62 31.65 -35.62
C ILE A 488 -50.42 32.94 -35.80
N ALA A 489 -50.03 33.73 -36.82
CA ALA A 489 -50.87 34.74 -37.44
C ALA A 489 -50.99 34.52 -38.96
N TYR A 490 -52.20 34.66 -39.49
CA TYR A 490 -52.45 34.68 -40.94
C TYR A 490 -52.17 36.07 -41.49
N THR A 491 -51.22 36.18 -42.41
CA THR A 491 -50.62 37.48 -42.76
C THR A 491 -51.11 38.04 -44.08
N SER A 492 -51.35 37.19 -45.09
CA SER A 492 -51.70 37.68 -46.43
C SER A 492 -52.37 36.62 -47.31
N VAL A 493 -53.08 37.10 -48.33
CA VAL A 493 -53.51 36.32 -49.50
C VAL A 493 -52.72 36.85 -50.70
N LEU A 494 -51.78 36.06 -51.21
CA LEU A 494 -50.93 36.42 -52.33
C LEU A 494 -51.65 36.18 -53.66
N ARG A 495 -51.24 36.94 -54.68
CA ARG A 495 -51.88 37.03 -56.01
C ARG A 495 -53.33 37.49 -55.99
N ASP A 496 -53.79 37.96 -54.85
CA ASP A 496 -55.02 38.71 -54.74
C ASP A 496 -54.78 40.16 -55.17
N ASN A 497 -55.60 40.68 -56.07
CA ASN A 497 -55.59 42.10 -56.47
C ASN A 497 -56.27 42.98 -55.41
N ASN A 498 -55.96 42.74 -54.13
CA ASN A 498 -56.53 43.43 -52.97
C ASN A 498 -58.08 43.31 -52.90
N SER A 499 -58.62 42.18 -53.37
CA SER A 499 -60.05 41.88 -53.39
C SER A 499 -60.52 41.13 -52.13
N LEU A 500 -59.60 40.50 -51.41
CA LEU A 500 -59.83 39.73 -50.20
C LEU A 500 -59.11 40.35 -49.00
N GLN A 501 -59.55 39.96 -47.82
CA GLN A 501 -58.86 40.19 -46.56
C GLN A 501 -58.94 38.93 -45.71
N ILE A 502 -57.90 38.69 -44.90
CA ILE A 502 -57.83 37.57 -43.97
C ILE A 502 -57.72 38.10 -42.54
N ASP A 503 -58.50 37.52 -41.64
CA ASP A 503 -58.39 37.81 -40.21
C ASP A 503 -57.18 37.07 -39.62
N ASN A 504 -56.30 37.83 -38.96
CA ASN A 504 -54.99 37.34 -38.57
C ASN A 504 -55.02 36.26 -37.48
N LYS A 505 -56.10 36.12 -36.72
CA LYS A 505 -56.23 35.12 -35.64
C LYS A 505 -57.12 33.95 -36.03
N SER A 506 -58.25 34.25 -36.66
CA SER A 506 -59.26 33.22 -36.96
C SER A 506 -59.06 32.55 -38.31
N GLY A 507 -58.24 33.11 -39.20
CA GLY A 507 -58.01 32.54 -40.54
C GLY A 507 -59.21 32.69 -41.48
N TRP A 508 -60.22 33.48 -41.11
CA TRP A 508 -61.36 33.76 -41.98
C TRP A 508 -60.96 34.68 -43.14
N ILE A 509 -61.22 34.23 -44.36
CA ILE A 509 -61.05 35.01 -45.59
C ILE A 509 -62.40 35.59 -45.98
N THR A 510 -62.45 36.90 -46.19
CA THR A 510 -63.66 37.64 -46.58
C THR A 510 -63.40 38.55 -47.77
N VAL A 511 -64.45 38.83 -48.52
CA VAL A 511 -64.41 39.84 -49.60
C VAL A 511 -64.18 41.21 -48.99
N LYS A 512 -63.18 41.94 -49.48
CA LYS A 512 -62.75 43.25 -48.94
C LYS A 512 -63.51 44.43 -49.55
N THR A 513 -63.94 44.31 -50.81
CA THR A 513 -64.46 45.45 -51.59
C THR A 513 -65.78 45.09 -52.28
N ASN A 514 -66.59 46.10 -52.60
CA ASN A 514 -67.82 45.95 -53.41
C ASN A 514 -67.54 46.11 -54.92
N MET A 515 -66.28 46.02 -55.38
CA MET A 515 -65.92 46.33 -56.77
C MET A 515 -66.13 45.16 -57.75
N HIS A 516 -66.91 44.12 -57.36
CA HIS A 516 -67.24 42.95 -58.19
C HIS A 516 -66.03 42.37 -58.95
N ILE A 517 -64.92 42.16 -58.24
CA ILE A 517 -63.65 41.70 -58.83
C ILE A 517 -63.72 40.23 -59.28
N PHE A 518 -64.60 39.45 -58.65
CA PHE A 518 -64.81 38.03 -58.94
C PHE A 518 -65.86 37.85 -60.03
N ASP A 519 -65.59 38.31 -61.25
CA ASP A 519 -66.49 38.21 -62.40
C ASP A 519 -66.36 36.85 -63.11
N ARG A 520 -67.46 36.11 -63.25
CA ARG A 520 -67.46 34.74 -63.79
C ARG A 520 -67.18 34.72 -65.29
N GLU A 521 -67.60 35.75 -66.02
CA GLU A 521 -67.33 35.95 -67.43
C GLU A 521 -65.83 36.21 -67.70
N SER A 522 -65.15 36.94 -66.79
CA SER A 522 -63.71 37.16 -66.83
C SER A 522 -62.90 35.92 -66.45
N ALA A 523 -63.23 35.26 -65.34
CA ALA A 523 -62.53 34.07 -64.87
C ALA A 523 -63.43 33.17 -64.00
N LYS A 524 -63.54 31.89 -64.38
CA LYS A 524 -64.35 30.89 -63.65
C LYS A 524 -63.72 30.42 -62.34
N GLU A 525 -62.40 30.59 -62.20
CA GLU A 525 -61.64 30.10 -61.05
C GLU A 525 -60.45 31.01 -60.77
N PHE A 526 -60.22 31.32 -59.49
CA PHE A 526 -59.06 32.07 -59.01
C PHE A 526 -58.19 31.16 -58.15
N GLN A 527 -56.92 31.01 -58.55
CA GLN A 527 -55.91 30.31 -57.76
C GLN A 527 -55.02 31.33 -57.04
N LEU A 528 -55.22 31.41 -55.73
CA LEU A 528 -54.55 32.30 -54.79
C LEU A 528 -53.70 31.50 -53.80
N TYR A 529 -52.94 32.19 -52.96
CA TYR A 529 -52.11 31.54 -51.94
C TYR A 529 -52.27 32.24 -50.60
N VAL A 530 -52.47 31.48 -49.53
CA VAL A 530 -52.67 32.01 -48.18
C VAL A 530 -51.41 31.77 -47.36
N VAL A 531 -50.96 32.79 -46.65
CA VAL A 531 -49.72 32.74 -45.84
C VAL A 531 -50.07 32.78 -44.36
N ALA A 532 -49.52 31.82 -43.62
CA ALA A 532 -49.48 31.81 -42.16
C ALA A 532 -48.03 31.93 -41.72
N ALA A 533 -47.77 32.66 -40.64
CA ALA A 533 -46.45 32.79 -40.05
C ALA A 533 -46.52 32.79 -38.53
N ASP A 534 -45.52 32.19 -37.90
CA ASP A 534 -45.38 32.13 -36.43
C ASP A 534 -44.91 33.48 -35.84
N ARG A 535 -44.65 33.52 -34.53
CA ARG A 535 -44.22 34.72 -33.80
C ARG A 535 -45.12 35.91 -34.07
N ASN A 536 -46.43 35.62 -34.11
CA ASN A 536 -47.47 36.58 -34.42
C ASN A 536 -47.24 37.26 -35.79
N GLY A 537 -46.83 36.48 -36.78
CA GLY A 537 -46.67 36.87 -38.18
C GLY A 537 -45.29 37.39 -38.57
N LYS A 538 -44.24 37.14 -37.76
CA LYS A 538 -42.90 37.71 -37.94
C LYS A 538 -41.76 36.70 -38.07
N GLY A 539 -42.01 35.41 -37.83
CA GLY A 539 -40.97 34.38 -37.94
C GLY A 539 -41.17 33.47 -39.14
N ASN A 540 -41.08 32.15 -38.95
CA ASN A 540 -41.16 31.21 -40.05
C ASN A 540 -42.57 31.23 -40.66
N SER A 541 -42.66 30.91 -41.96
CA SER A 541 -43.90 31.03 -42.70
C SER A 541 -44.16 29.83 -43.59
N ALA A 542 -45.44 29.53 -43.79
CA ALA A 542 -45.92 28.53 -44.72
C ALA A 542 -47.00 29.09 -45.63
N THR A 543 -47.23 28.41 -46.73
CA THR A 543 -48.17 28.82 -47.76
C THR A 543 -49.06 27.65 -48.18
N ALA A 544 -50.37 27.87 -48.24
CA ALA A 544 -51.36 26.92 -48.78
C ALA A 544 -52.04 27.49 -50.04
N THR A 545 -52.50 26.61 -50.92
CA THR A 545 -53.23 27.03 -52.13
C THR A 545 -54.70 27.28 -51.79
N LEU A 546 -55.25 28.40 -52.26
CA LEU A 546 -56.68 28.70 -52.18
C LEU A 546 -57.26 28.76 -53.60
N ILE A 547 -58.27 27.94 -53.85
CA ILE A 547 -59.00 27.91 -55.12
C ILE A 547 -60.41 28.42 -54.86
N ILE A 548 -60.79 29.50 -55.54
CA ILE A 548 -62.13 30.07 -55.48
C ILE A 548 -62.81 29.83 -56.82
N ALA A 549 -63.86 29.00 -56.82
CA ALA A 549 -64.73 28.81 -57.98
C ALA A 549 -65.80 29.91 -57.98
N VAL A 550 -65.93 30.63 -59.10
CA VAL A 550 -66.91 31.72 -59.23
C VAL A 550 -68.24 31.17 -59.74
N LEU A 551 -69.28 31.33 -58.91
CA LEU A 551 -70.64 30.94 -59.24
C LEU A 551 -71.32 32.02 -60.08
N ASP A 552 -71.92 31.57 -61.18
CA ASP A 552 -72.66 32.35 -62.18
C ASP A 552 -73.94 32.94 -61.58
N VAL A 553 -74.17 34.22 -61.83
CA VAL A 553 -75.41 34.95 -61.58
C VAL A 553 -75.82 35.55 -62.92
N ASN A 554 -77.05 35.29 -63.36
CA ASN A 554 -77.55 35.80 -64.64
C ASN A 554 -77.76 37.33 -64.61
N ASP A 555 -76.69 38.09 -64.79
CA ASP A 555 -76.62 39.54 -64.77
C ASP A 555 -76.35 40.16 -66.17
N HIS A 556 -75.94 39.34 -67.13
CA HIS A 556 -75.78 39.70 -68.53
C HIS A 556 -77.08 39.51 -69.32
N THR A 557 -77.53 40.57 -69.99
CA THR A 557 -78.71 40.50 -70.87
C THR A 557 -78.32 39.87 -72.22
N PRO A 558 -79.09 38.90 -72.77
CA PRO A 558 -78.78 38.33 -74.07
C PRO A 558 -78.84 39.41 -75.15
N SER A 559 -77.85 39.41 -76.05
CA SER A 559 -77.79 40.32 -77.18
C SER A 559 -77.90 39.57 -78.51
N PHE A 560 -78.48 40.25 -79.49
CA PHE A 560 -78.61 39.76 -80.85
C PHE A 560 -77.25 39.83 -81.56
N ILE A 561 -76.86 38.77 -82.29
CA ILE A 561 -75.59 38.71 -83.04
C ILE A 561 -75.51 39.79 -84.13
N ARG A 562 -76.65 40.21 -84.67
CA ARG A 562 -76.76 41.23 -85.70
C ARG A 562 -77.67 42.35 -85.21
N SER A 563 -77.41 43.57 -85.68
CA SER A 563 -78.34 44.70 -85.52
C SER A 563 -79.67 44.42 -86.20
N ASP A 564 -79.63 43.68 -87.32
CA ASP A 564 -80.76 43.39 -88.17
C ASP A 564 -80.69 41.94 -88.69
N TYR A 565 -81.83 41.27 -88.71
CA TYR A 565 -81.99 39.97 -89.36
C TYR A 565 -82.96 40.13 -90.52
N GLU A 566 -82.42 40.11 -91.73
CA GLU A 566 -83.21 40.13 -92.96
C GLU A 566 -83.59 38.71 -93.39
N PHE A 567 -84.83 38.53 -93.81
CA PHE A 567 -85.29 37.31 -94.45
C PHE A 567 -86.17 37.67 -95.66
N VAL A 568 -86.02 36.91 -96.73
CA VAL A 568 -86.84 37.05 -97.93
C VAL A 568 -87.96 36.01 -97.87
N LEU A 569 -89.20 36.47 -97.79
CA LEU A 569 -90.37 35.62 -97.97
C LEU A 569 -90.39 35.13 -99.43
N ALA A 570 -90.48 33.82 -99.65
CA ALA A 570 -90.52 33.24 -100.99
C ALA A 570 -91.66 33.88 -101.80
N LYS A 571 -91.38 34.20 -103.07
CA LYS A 571 -92.26 34.96 -103.98
C LYS A 571 -93.65 34.31 -104.19
N ASP A 572 -93.77 33.05 -103.79
CA ASP A 572 -94.91 32.18 -104.08
C ASP A 572 -95.90 32.08 -102.89
N LEU A 573 -95.62 32.79 -101.78
CA LEU A 573 -96.48 32.84 -100.60
C LEU A 573 -97.73 33.71 -100.86
N MET A 574 -98.82 33.06 -101.26
CA MET A 574 -100.12 33.70 -101.55
C MET A 574 -101.02 33.95 -100.31
N SER A 575 -100.59 33.60 -99.08
CA SER A 575 -101.32 33.95 -97.84
C SER A 575 -100.44 33.90 -96.58
N LEU A 576 -100.70 34.77 -95.60
CA LEU A 576 -99.95 34.93 -94.33
C LEU A 576 -100.64 34.22 -93.14
N ASN A 577 -101.24 33.05 -93.36
CA ASN A 577 -102.07 32.38 -92.34
C ASN A 577 -101.27 31.51 -91.35
N SER A 578 -99.96 31.43 -91.50
CA SER A 578 -99.07 30.66 -90.61
C SER A 578 -97.90 31.52 -90.14
N PRO A 579 -97.58 31.52 -88.83
CA PRO A 579 -96.47 32.31 -88.30
C PRO A 579 -95.13 31.84 -88.89
N ALA A 580 -94.34 32.79 -89.39
CA ALA A 580 -92.95 32.54 -89.75
C ALA A 580 -92.14 32.35 -88.47
N VAL A 581 -91.63 31.13 -88.24
CA VAL A 581 -90.76 30.84 -87.09
C VAL A 581 -89.32 31.10 -87.50
N ILE A 582 -88.75 32.19 -87.01
CA ILE A 582 -87.34 32.55 -87.24
C ILE A 582 -86.54 32.07 -86.03
N THR A 583 -85.59 31.18 -86.26
CA THR A 583 -84.64 30.76 -85.23
C THR A 583 -83.43 31.71 -85.28
N VAL A 584 -83.38 32.66 -84.35
CA VAL A 584 -82.25 33.56 -84.16
C VAL A 584 -81.31 33.02 -83.10
N ARG A 585 -80.01 33.05 -83.38
CA ARG A 585 -78.97 32.76 -82.39
C ARG A 585 -78.63 34.05 -81.65
N PHE A 586 -78.67 33.99 -80.33
CA PHE A 586 -78.14 34.99 -79.43
C PHE A 586 -76.86 34.46 -78.79
N TYR A 587 -76.04 35.38 -78.30
CA TYR A 587 -74.92 35.06 -77.41
C TYR A 587 -75.09 35.88 -76.14
N ILE A 588 -74.55 35.38 -75.04
CA ILE A 588 -74.36 36.20 -73.84
C ILE A 588 -73.12 37.03 -74.14
N SER A 589 -73.28 38.35 -74.25
CA SER A 589 -72.14 39.24 -74.48
C SER A 589 -71.35 39.36 -73.18
N THR A 590 -70.14 38.82 -73.17
CA THR A 590 -69.13 39.20 -72.18
C THR A 590 -68.47 40.51 -72.65
N PRO A 591 -68.19 41.48 -71.77
CA PRO A 591 -67.45 42.69 -72.14
C PRO A 591 -66.06 42.42 -72.73
#